data_AF-A0A2R7S0Z3-F1
#
_entry.id   AF-A0A2R7S0Z3-F1
#
_cell.length_a   1.000
_cell.length_b   1.000
_cell.length_c   1.000
_cell.angle_alpha   90.00
_cell.angle_beta   90.00
_cell.angle_gamma   90.00
#
_symmetry.space_group_name_H-M   'P 1'
#
loop_
_entity.id
_entity.type
_entity.pdbx_description
1 polymer ?
#
loop_
_entity_poly.entity_id
_entity_poly.type
_entity_poly.pdbx_seq_one_letter_code
_entity_poly.pdbx_strand_id
1 'polypeptide(L)'
;MNMDELEGQEPGAQQGWRAHWRSLVAIASGMSVIVGVFISVGHFRDFVENAVRGDMSKRLAALQHVKEFFAEDARIARCADRFLHQRWPALQPVLQERIRAAGSGRSFYLSDEMSDYAAVHYHYEQLGALVKLGYIEFPLVFAIIAYPDEYMERTASMQKALAANWKGPGRPLNDLGASIHWLQRCYEHSRKLPPGETPECPRE
;
A
#
# COMPACT_ATOMS: atom_id res chain seq x y z
N MET A 1 17.23 4.05 68.62
CA MET A 1 18.50 4.00 67.88
C MET A 1 18.43 2.72 67.05
N ASN A 2 18.11 2.69 65.75
CA ASN A 2 17.92 3.72 64.71
C ASN A 2 16.76 3.34 63.76
N MET A 3 16.41 4.28 62.88
CA MET A 3 15.55 4.15 61.69
C MET A 3 16.13 3.16 60.66
N ASP A 4 15.26 2.60 59.80
CA ASP A 4 15.37 2.60 58.32
C ASP A 4 14.17 1.79 57.74
N GLU A 5 13.30 2.47 56.99
CA GLU A 5 13.08 2.33 55.53
C GLU A 5 12.21 1.11 55.13
N LEU A 6 10.93 1.35 54.79
CA LEU A 6 10.42 1.55 53.42
C LEU A 6 10.72 0.37 52.48
N GLU A 7 9.70 -0.40 52.13
CA GLU A 7 9.31 -0.60 50.73
C GLU A 7 7.93 -1.27 50.66
N GLY A 8 6.98 -0.56 50.03
CA GLY A 8 5.72 -1.14 49.57
C GLY A 8 5.91 -1.78 48.21
N GLN A 9 5.20 -2.87 47.94
CA GLN A 9 4.93 -3.30 46.57
C GLN A 9 3.67 -4.17 46.47
N GLU A 10 2.74 -3.71 45.65
CA GLU A 10 1.46 -4.33 45.31
C GLU A 10 1.63 -5.67 44.55
N PRO A 11 0.73 -6.66 44.72
CA PRO A 11 0.64 -7.79 43.81
C PRO A 11 -0.51 -7.54 42.81
N GLY A 12 -0.21 -7.26 41.53
CA GLY A 12 -1.34 -7.07 40.60
C GLY A 12 -1.08 -6.61 39.16
N ALA A 13 -0.04 -7.08 38.47
CA ALA A 13 0.17 -6.67 37.07
C ALA A 13 0.55 -7.77 36.08
N GLN A 14 0.44 -9.05 36.43
CA GLN A 14 0.76 -10.15 35.49
C GLN A 14 -0.43 -11.01 35.05
N GLN A 15 -1.62 -10.86 35.65
CA GLN A 15 -2.80 -11.65 35.27
C GLN A 15 -3.75 -10.95 34.27
N GLY A 16 -3.62 -9.64 34.05
CA GLY A 16 -4.49 -8.89 33.13
C GLY A 16 -4.13 -9.04 31.64
N TRP A 17 -2.87 -9.35 31.30
CA TRP A 17 -2.41 -9.29 29.91
C TRP A 17 -2.88 -10.48 29.06
N ARG A 18 -3.01 -11.68 29.66
CA ARG A 18 -3.48 -12.88 28.94
C ARG A 18 -4.99 -12.91 28.71
N ALA A 19 -5.76 -12.16 29.51
CA ALA A 19 -7.22 -12.09 29.39
C ALA A 19 -7.68 -11.16 28.26
N HIS A 20 -6.93 -10.08 27.98
CA HIS A 20 -7.27 -9.14 26.90
C HIS A 20 -7.10 -9.74 25.49
N TRP A 21 -6.15 -10.66 25.29
CA TRP A 21 -5.92 -11.28 23.97
C TRP A 21 -6.95 -12.34 23.57
N ARG A 22 -7.66 -12.95 24.53
CA ARG A 22 -8.68 -13.97 24.22
C ARG A 22 -10.04 -13.38 23.83
N SER A 23 -10.27 -12.10 24.06
CA SER A 23 -11.55 -11.45 23.69
C SER A 23 -11.58 -10.91 22.25
N LEU A 24 -10.43 -10.78 21.59
CA LEU A 24 -10.36 -10.28 20.20
C LEU A 24 -10.52 -11.36 19.12
N VAL A 25 -10.54 -12.65 19.47
CA VAL A 25 -10.58 -13.77 18.49
C VAL A 25 -11.95 -14.48 18.45
N ALA A 26 -12.93 -14.03 19.22
CA ALA A 26 -14.24 -14.69 19.24
C ALA A 26 -15.36 -13.69 18.99
N ILE A 27 -15.62 -13.36 17.73
CA ILE A 27 -16.94 -13.18 17.13
C ILE A 27 -16.82 -13.16 15.58
N ALA A 28 -17.71 -13.94 14.95
CA ALA A 28 -18.16 -13.89 13.57
C ALA A 28 -17.28 -14.52 12.46
N SER A 29 -17.60 -15.78 12.17
CA SER A 29 -17.76 -16.29 10.82
C SER A 29 -18.47 -15.26 9.91
N GLY A 30 -17.76 -14.78 8.89
CA GLY A 30 -18.30 -13.92 7.83
C GLY A 30 -18.07 -12.43 8.03
N MET A 31 -16.83 -11.97 7.82
CA MET A 31 -16.45 -10.67 7.23
C MET A 31 -14.92 -10.57 7.25
N SER A 32 -14.32 -10.40 6.06
CA SER A 32 -12.87 -10.25 5.88
C SER A 32 -12.38 -8.98 6.59
N VAL A 33 -11.48 -9.13 7.56
CA VAL A 33 -10.99 -8.04 8.40
C VAL A 33 -10.01 -7.16 7.61
N ILE A 34 -10.38 -5.90 7.40
CA ILE A 34 -9.45 -4.82 7.03
C ILE A 34 -8.47 -4.64 8.19
N VAL A 35 -7.29 -5.24 8.11
CA VAL A 35 -6.20 -4.98 9.06
C VAL A 35 -5.35 -3.84 8.52
N GLY A 36 -5.83 -2.61 8.70
CA GLY A 36 -4.99 -1.42 8.67
C GLY A 36 -4.30 -1.29 10.04
N VAL A 37 -3.03 -1.67 10.13
CA VAL A 37 -2.24 -1.44 11.34
C VAL A 37 -2.00 0.07 11.45
N PHE A 38 -2.75 0.75 12.32
CA PHE A 38 -2.38 2.08 12.80
C PHE A 38 -1.12 1.95 13.66
N ILE A 39 0.07 2.06 13.04
CA ILE A 39 1.31 2.17 13.78
C ILE A 39 1.32 3.53 14.49
N SER A 40 1.31 3.45 15.83
CA SER A 40 1.39 4.59 16.74
C SER A 40 2.60 5.47 16.40
N VAL A 41 2.38 6.79 16.40
CA VAL A 41 3.32 7.88 16.10
C VAL A 41 4.67 7.76 16.83
N GLY A 42 4.75 7.00 17.94
CA GLY A 42 5.99 6.71 18.66
C GLY A 42 7.00 5.84 17.88
N HIS A 43 6.55 4.75 17.25
CA HIS A 43 7.46 3.85 16.51
C HIS A 43 7.96 4.47 15.20
N PHE A 44 7.18 5.39 14.62
CA PHE A 44 7.60 6.18 13.47
C PHE A 44 8.79 7.09 13.82
N ARG A 45 8.82 7.66 15.04
CA ARG A 45 9.91 8.51 15.50
C ARG A 45 11.22 7.73 15.62
N ASP A 46 11.20 6.56 16.25
CA ASP A 46 12.41 5.75 16.45
C ASP A 46 12.94 5.16 15.14
N PHE A 47 12.04 4.80 14.21
CA PHE A 47 12.43 4.37 12.86
C PHE A 47 13.05 5.53 12.07
N VAL A 48 12.46 6.72 12.14
CA VAL A 48 13.01 7.94 11.52
C VAL A 48 14.35 8.30 12.15
N GLU A 49 14.49 8.31 13.48
CA GLU A 49 15.73 8.68 14.16
C GLU A 49 16.88 7.70 13.89
N ASN A 50 16.62 6.40 13.83
CA ASN A 50 17.64 5.39 13.53
C ASN A 50 18.01 5.36 12.05
N ALA A 51 17.07 5.64 11.14
CA ALA A 51 17.36 5.76 9.72
C ALA A 51 18.13 7.06 9.39
N VAL A 52 17.98 8.15 10.16
CA VAL A 52 18.40 9.53 9.80
C VAL A 52 19.91 9.84 9.85
N ARG A 53 20.76 9.04 10.52
CA ARG A 53 22.15 9.44 10.80
C ARG A 53 23.15 9.44 9.61
N GLY A 54 22.77 9.01 8.39
CA GLY A 54 23.74 8.75 7.31
C GLY A 54 23.89 9.78 6.18
N ASP A 55 22.83 10.48 5.73
CA ASP A 55 22.90 11.27 4.48
C ASP A 55 21.80 12.36 4.39
N MET A 56 21.94 13.46 5.14
CA MET A 56 20.82 14.39 5.40
C MET A 56 20.34 15.21 4.18
N SER A 57 21.21 15.61 3.25
CA SER A 57 20.84 16.60 2.21
C SER A 57 20.02 16.00 1.05
N LYS A 58 20.37 14.80 0.58
CA LYS A 58 19.56 14.05 -0.41
C LYS A 58 18.24 13.58 0.18
N ARG A 59 18.25 13.21 1.47
CA ARG A 59 17.06 12.72 2.17
C ARG A 59 16.07 13.83 2.50
N LEU A 60 16.52 15.07 2.75
CA LEU A 60 15.64 16.23 2.94
C LEU A 60 14.82 16.55 1.69
N ALA A 61 15.42 16.46 0.49
CA ALA A 61 14.72 16.62 -0.77
C ALA A 61 13.76 15.45 -1.07
N ALA A 62 14.21 14.21 -0.81
CA ALA A 62 13.35 13.03 -0.90
C ALA A 62 12.16 13.13 0.07
N LEU A 63 12.36 13.59 1.31
CA LEU A 63 11.33 13.75 2.34
C LEU A 63 10.20 14.71 1.94
N GLN A 64 10.50 15.79 1.20
CA GLN A 64 9.45 16.71 0.72
C GLN A 64 8.57 16.04 -0.35
N HIS A 65 9.18 15.40 -1.34
CA HIS A 65 8.43 14.72 -2.40
C HIS A 65 7.66 13.49 -1.87
N VAL A 66 8.30 12.75 -0.96
CA VAL A 66 7.70 11.60 -0.26
C VAL A 66 6.51 12.02 0.61
N LYS A 67 6.57 13.19 1.26
CA LYS A 67 5.45 13.73 2.04
C LYS A 67 4.22 14.02 1.18
N GLU A 68 4.40 14.53 -0.03
CA GLU A 68 3.29 14.75 -0.97
C GLU A 68 2.66 13.43 -1.40
N PHE A 69 3.47 12.41 -1.70
CA PHE A 69 2.98 11.06 -1.99
C PHE A 69 2.16 10.48 -0.83
N PHE A 70 2.63 10.64 0.41
CA PHE A 70 1.90 10.16 1.60
C PHE A 70 0.63 10.94 1.88
N ALA A 71 0.64 12.26 1.68
CA ALA A 71 -0.55 13.09 1.83
C ALA A 71 -1.64 12.68 0.81
N GLU A 72 -1.22 12.24 -0.38
CA GLU A 72 -2.11 11.84 -1.46
C GLU A 72 -2.64 10.40 -1.31
N ASP A 73 -1.91 9.51 -0.63
CA ASP A 73 -2.27 8.09 -0.49
C ASP A 73 -3.70 7.88 0.06
N ALA A 74 -4.10 8.65 1.08
CA ALA A 74 -5.45 8.58 1.62
C ALA A 74 -6.53 8.96 0.57
N ARG A 75 -6.23 9.89 -0.35
CA ARG A 75 -7.11 10.22 -1.47
C ARG A 75 -7.14 9.09 -2.48
N ILE A 76 -5.99 8.46 -2.77
CA ILE A 76 -5.88 7.33 -3.69
C ILE A 76 -6.66 6.12 -3.17
N ALA A 77 -6.58 5.80 -1.89
CA ALA A 77 -7.38 4.76 -1.25
C ALA A 77 -8.90 4.99 -1.45
N ARG A 78 -9.37 6.24 -1.33
CA ARG A 78 -10.77 6.58 -1.62
C ARG A 78 -11.13 6.43 -3.11
N CYS A 79 -10.19 6.69 -4.02
CA CYS A 79 -10.40 6.46 -5.45
C CYS A 79 -10.49 4.96 -5.76
N ALA A 80 -9.64 4.15 -5.14
CA ALA A 80 -9.69 2.69 -5.25
C ALA A 80 -11.05 2.15 -4.78
N ASP A 81 -11.50 2.56 -3.59
CA ASP A 81 -12.78 2.14 -3.04
C ASP A 81 -13.97 2.56 -3.92
N ARG A 82 -14.05 3.84 -4.32
CA ARG A 82 -15.09 4.31 -5.23
C ARG A 82 -15.10 3.55 -6.54
N PHE A 83 -13.93 3.35 -7.14
CA PHE A 83 -13.85 2.64 -8.41
C PHE A 83 -14.38 1.21 -8.27
N LEU A 84 -13.92 0.45 -7.27
CA LEU A 84 -14.32 -0.95 -7.07
C LEU A 84 -15.80 -1.13 -6.78
N HIS A 85 -16.40 -0.23 -6.01
CA HIS A 85 -17.77 -0.40 -5.53
C HIS A 85 -18.81 0.30 -6.40
N GLN A 86 -18.45 1.41 -7.05
CA GLN A 86 -19.41 2.22 -7.80
C GLN A 86 -19.27 2.10 -9.32
N ARG A 87 -18.05 1.92 -9.84
CA ARG A 87 -17.77 1.92 -11.28
C ARG A 87 -17.52 0.53 -11.85
N TRP A 88 -16.65 -0.22 -11.20
CA TRP A 88 -16.21 -1.52 -11.67
C TRP A 88 -17.34 -2.52 -11.92
N PRO A 89 -18.37 -2.65 -11.06
CA PRO A 89 -19.45 -3.63 -11.29
C PRO A 89 -20.24 -3.39 -12.57
N ALA A 90 -20.45 -2.12 -12.94
CA ALA A 90 -21.15 -1.75 -14.16
C ALA A 90 -20.24 -1.83 -15.39
N LEU A 91 -18.95 -1.53 -15.22
CA LEU A 91 -17.98 -1.47 -16.32
C LEU A 91 -17.44 -2.84 -16.72
N GLN A 92 -17.19 -3.73 -15.76
CA GLN A 92 -16.62 -5.06 -15.99
C GLN A 92 -17.30 -5.87 -17.12
N PRO A 93 -18.64 -6.01 -17.18
CA PRO A 93 -19.29 -6.80 -18.22
C PRO A 93 -19.16 -6.21 -19.63
N VAL A 94 -18.98 -4.89 -19.74
CA VAL A 94 -18.95 -4.17 -21.03
C VAL A 94 -17.55 -3.63 -21.39
N LEU A 95 -16.53 -4.02 -20.63
CA LEU A 95 -15.17 -3.46 -20.72
C LEU A 95 -14.60 -3.51 -22.15
N GLN A 96 -14.73 -4.64 -22.84
CA GLN A 96 -14.19 -4.81 -24.21
C GLN A 96 -14.91 -3.90 -25.21
N GLU A 97 -16.22 -3.71 -25.05
CA GLU A 97 -17.01 -2.80 -25.89
C GLU A 97 -16.59 -1.35 -25.66
N ARG A 98 -16.37 -0.96 -24.39
CA ARG A 98 -15.87 0.38 -24.02
C ARG A 98 -14.49 0.67 -24.60
N ILE A 99 -13.55 -0.27 -24.49
CA ILE A 99 -12.20 -0.15 -25.08
C ILE A 99 -12.30 -0.01 -26.61
N ARG A 100 -13.15 -0.80 -27.26
CA ARG A 100 -13.36 -0.73 -28.71
C ARG A 100 -13.97 0.60 -29.13
N ALA A 101 -14.99 1.08 -28.41
CA ALA A 101 -15.64 2.36 -28.67
C ALA A 101 -14.69 3.55 -28.51
N ALA A 102 -13.76 3.49 -27.55
CA ALA A 102 -12.71 4.49 -27.38
C ALA A 102 -11.60 4.43 -28.45
N GLY A 103 -11.57 3.38 -29.27
CA GLY A 103 -10.58 3.15 -30.32
C GLY A 103 -9.22 2.64 -29.83
N SER A 104 -8.88 2.82 -28.56
CA SER A 104 -7.68 2.25 -27.93
C SER A 104 -7.81 2.14 -26.42
N GLY A 105 -7.02 1.25 -25.82
CA GLY A 105 -6.88 1.13 -24.36
C GLY A 105 -6.37 2.43 -23.75
N ARG A 106 -5.42 3.14 -24.39
CA ARG A 106 -4.94 4.44 -23.91
C ARG A 106 -6.06 5.49 -23.89
N SER A 107 -6.84 5.60 -24.95
CA SER A 107 -7.96 6.54 -25.02
C SER A 107 -9.00 6.25 -23.94
N PHE A 108 -9.29 4.98 -23.71
CA PHE A 108 -10.22 4.59 -22.65
C PHE A 108 -9.66 4.88 -21.25
N TYR A 109 -8.40 4.52 -20.99
CA TYR A 109 -7.70 4.79 -19.72
C TYR A 109 -7.68 6.27 -19.34
N LEU A 110 -7.56 7.17 -20.32
CA LEU A 110 -7.52 8.62 -20.11
C LEU A 110 -8.92 9.28 -20.09
N SER A 111 -10.01 8.50 -20.19
CA SER A 111 -11.37 9.05 -20.16
C SER A 111 -11.82 9.43 -18.74
N ASP A 112 -12.81 10.31 -18.64
CA ASP A 112 -13.40 10.73 -17.36
C ASP A 112 -14.00 9.55 -16.57
N GLU A 113 -14.55 8.55 -17.25
CA GLU A 113 -15.08 7.33 -16.63
C GLU A 113 -13.99 6.54 -15.87
N MET A 114 -12.74 6.68 -16.32
CA MET A 114 -11.58 5.97 -15.82
C MET A 114 -10.73 6.78 -14.84
N SER A 115 -11.17 7.99 -14.45
CA SER A 115 -10.36 8.91 -13.64
C SER A 115 -9.85 8.30 -12.33
N ASP A 116 -10.72 7.58 -11.61
CA ASP A 116 -10.36 6.94 -10.34
C ASP A 116 -9.42 5.74 -10.56
N TYR A 117 -9.64 4.95 -11.61
CA TYR A 117 -8.74 3.84 -11.97
C TYR A 117 -7.36 4.35 -12.37
N ALA A 118 -7.32 5.38 -13.21
CA ALA A 118 -6.11 6.01 -13.67
C ALA A 118 -5.33 6.63 -12.51
N ALA A 119 -6.01 7.31 -11.58
CA ALA A 119 -5.37 7.87 -10.39
C ALA A 119 -4.65 6.81 -9.56
N VAL A 120 -5.31 5.68 -9.28
CA VAL A 120 -4.70 4.58 -8.50
C VAL A 120 -3.52 3.97 -9.24
N HIS A 121 -3.70 3.57 -10.50
CA HIS A 121 -2.62 2.94 -11.27
C HIS A 121 -1.43 3.90 -11.48
N TYR A 122 -1.69 5.18 -11.76
CA TYR A 122 -0.63 6.18 -11.92
C TYR A 122 0.15 6.41 -10.62
N HIS A 123 -0.54 6.41 -9.47
CA HIS A 123 0.11 6.55 -8.17
C HIS A 123 1.05 5.37 -7.86
N TYR A 124 0.55 4.13 -7.95
CA TYR A 124 1.35 2.96 -7.64
C TYR A 124 2.41 2.63 -8.69
N GLU A 125 2.21 3.00 -9.96
CA GLU A 125 3.24 2.89 -10.99
C GLU A 125 4.42 3.83 -10.71
N GLN A 126 4.15 5.09 -10.36
CA GLN A 126 5.21 6.02 -9.97
C GLN A 126 5.91 5.58 -8.68
N LEU A 127 5.15 5.18 -7.66
CA LEU A 127 5.72 4.71 -6.40
C LEU A 127 6.62 3.50 -6.62
N GLY A 128 6.15 2.53 -7.42
CA GLY A 128 6.95 1.36 -7.78
C GLY A 128 8.21 1.72 -8.55
N ALA A 129 8.14 2.70 -9.47
CA ALA A 129 9.29 3.16 -10.23
C ALA A 129 10.31 3.89 -9.33
N LEU A 130 9.84 4.75 -8.42
CA LEU A 130 10.69 5.47 -7.46
C LEU A 130 11.41 4.51 -6.51
N VAL A 131 10.72 3.48 -6.03
CA VAL A 131 11.33 2.41 -5.23
C VAL A 131 12.33 1.61 -6.06
N LYS A 132 11.94 1.16 -7.26
CA LYS A 132 12.80 0.34 -8.13
C LYS A 132 14.11 1.05 -8.51
N LEU A 133 14.03 2.36 -8.74
CA LEU A 133 15.18 3.19 -9.12
C LEU A 133 15.98 3.71 -7.90
N GLY A 134 15.57 3.38 -6.67
CA GLY A 134 16.26 3.78 -5.44
C GLY A 134 16.11 5.26 -5.07
N TYR A 135 15.10 5.96 -5.61
CA TYR A 135 14.80 7.34 -5.22
C TYR A 135 14.08 7.42 -3.87
N ILE A 136 13.35 6.36 -3.50
CA ILE A 136 12.68 6.23 -2.20
C ILE A 136 13.02 4.84 -1.63
N GLU A 137 13.40 4.81 -0.36
CA GLU A 137 13.67 3.57 0.37
C GLU A 137 12.37 2.77 0.57
N PHE A 138 12.34 1.52 0.10
CA PHE A 138 11.18 0.64 0.28
C PHE A 138 10.75 0.45 1.75
N PRO A 139 11.66 0.29 2.74
CA PRO A 139 11.26 0.21 4.15
C PRO A 139 10.34 1.34 4.61
N LEU A 140 10.61 2.58 4.15
CA LEU A 140 9.80 3.74 4.49
C LEU A 140 8.40 3.67 3.86
N VAL A 141 8.34 3.27 2.59
CA VAL A 141 7.08 3.07 1.85
C VAL A 141 6.24 1.99 2.51
N PHE A 142 6.83 0.83 2.81
CA PHE A 142 6.16 -0.30 3.44
C PHE A 142 5.56 0.05 4.81
N ALA A 143 6.24 0.89 5.58
CA ALA A 143 5.78 1.28 6.92
C ALA A 143 4.58 2.25 6.89
N ILE A 144 4.35 2.97 5.78
CA ILE A 144 3.40 4.09 5.74
C ILE A 144 2.26 3.84 4.77
N ILE A 145 2.56 3.32 3.58
CA ILE A 145 1.58 3.09 2.52
C ILE A 145 1.18 1.61 2.55
N ALA A 146 -0.12 1.35 2.66
CA ALA A 146 -0.66 0.02 2.44
C ALA A 146 -0.77 -0.26 0.93
N TYR A 147 -0.27 -1.40 0.49
CA TYR A 147 -0.51 -1.84 -0.89
C TYR A 147 -1.98 -2.29 -1.06
N PRO A 148 -2.68 -1.89 -2.13
CA PRO A 148 -4.12 -2.09 -2.27
C PRO A 148 -4.41 -3.45 -2.92
N ASP A 149 -4.08 -4.54 -2.23
CA ASP A 149 -4.12 -5.90 -2.79
C ASP A 149 -5.47 -6.26 -3.42
N GLU A 150 -6.58 -6.06 -2.71
CA GLU A 150 -7.93 -6.37 -3.20
C GLU A 150 -8.25 -5.60 -4.49
N TYR A 151 -7.88 -4.33 -4.54
CA TYR A 151 -8.08 -3.49 -5.71
C TYR A 151 -7.33 -4.02 -6.93
N MET A 152 -6.05 -4.34 -6.75
CA MET A 152 -5.19 -4.82 -7.83
C MET A 152 -5.68 -6.17 -8.34
N GLU A 153 -6.10 -7.06 -7.45
CA GLU A 153 -6.66 -8.37 -7.81
C GLU A 153 -7.96 -8.21 -8.61
N ARG A 154 -8.93 -7.45 -8.08
CA ARG A 154 -10.25 -7.30 -8.70
C ARG A 154 -10.21 -6.57 -10.04
N THR A 155 -9.23 -5.70 -10.25
CA THR A 155 -9.07 -4.93 -11.50
C THR A 155 -8.02 -5.50 -12.45
N ALA A 156 -7.38 -6.63 -12.13
CA ALA A 156 -6.35 -7.25 -12.96
C ALA A 156 -6.81 -7.56 -14.40
N SER A 157 -8.08 -7.95 -14.58
CA SER A 157 -8.66 -8.21 -15.90
C SER A 157 -8.76 -6.92 -16.75
N MET A 158 -9.02 -5.78 -16.11
CA MET A 158 -9.02 -4.48 -16.77
C MET A 158 -7.62 -4.10 -17.24
N GLN A 159 -6.62 -4.19 -16.38
CA GLN A 159 -5.24 -3.89 -16.74
C GLN A 159 -4.79 -4.72 -17.95
N LYS A 160 -5.08 -6.04 -17.94
CA LYS A 160 -4.79 -6.94 -19.08
C LYS A 160 -5.49 -6.51 -20.36
N ALA A 161 -6.77 -6.15 -20.28
CA ALA A 161 -7.54 -5.71 -21.45
C ALA A 161 -7.02 -4.39 -22.04
N LEU A 162 -6.66 -3.43 -21.18
CA LEU A 162 -6.04 -2.17 -21.56
C LEU A 162 -4.67 -2.40 -22.21
N ALA A 163 -3.82 -3.21 -21.57
CA ALA A 163 -2.49 -3.55 -22.06
C ALA A 163 -2.55 -4.18 -23.46
N ALA A 164 -3.47 -5.14 -23.67
CA ALA A 164 -3.63 -5.83 -24.95
C ALA A 164 -4.06 -4.91 -26.11
N ASN A 165 -4.71 -3.78 -25.81
CA ASN A 165 -5.28 -2.87 -26.80
C ASN A 165 -4.71 -1.44 -26.70
N TRP A 166 -3.57 -1.25 -26.04
CA TRP A 166 -3.10 0.08 -25.62
C TRP A 166 -3.02 1.10 -26.75
N LYS A 167 -2.43 0.70 -27.89
CA LYS A 167 -2.26 1.56 -29.09
C LYS A 167 -3.36 1.35 -30.15
N GLY A 168 -4.44 0.68 -29.78
CA GLY A 168 -5.51 0.24 -30.67
C GLY A 168 -5.73 -1.28 -30.61
N PRO A 169 -6.77 -1.80 -31.31
CA PRO A 169 -7.13 -3.21 -31.25
C PRO A 169 -5.95 -4.13 -31.58
N GLY A 170 -5.61 -5.03 -30.65
CA GLY A 170 -4.51 -5.99 -30.80
C GLY A 170 -3.10 -5.38 -30.88
N ARG A 171 -2.93 -4.11 -30.46
CA ARG A 171 -1.63 -3.41 -30.43
C ARG A 171 -1.21 -3.19 -28.97
N PRO A 172 -0.46 -4.14 -28.39
CA PRO A 172 -0.25 -4.17 -26.95
C PRO A 172 0.81 -3.18 -26.44
N LEU A 173 0.76 -2.91 -25.14
CA LEU A 173 1.83 -2.33 -24.32
C LEU A 173 2.18 -3.36 -23.22
N ASN A 174 3.27 -4.09 -23.41
CA ASN A 174 3.61 -5.27 -22.60
C ASN A 174 4.10 -4.93 -21.18
N ASP A 175 4.59 -3.71 -20.99
CA ASP A 175 5.15 -3.19 -19.74
C ASP A 175 4.15 -2.30 -18.96
N LEU A 176 2.88 -2.25 -19.38
CA LEU A 176 1.85 -1.50 -18.65
C LEU A 176 1.68 -2.06 -17.22
N GLY A 177 2.10 -1.27 -16.23
CA GLY A 177 2.04 -1.66 -14.82
C GLY A 177 3.23 -2.49 -14.35
N ALA A 178 4.34 -2.51 -15.10
CA ALA A 178 5.53 -3.25 -14.71
C ALA A 178 6.07 -2.82 -13.35
N SER A 179 5.99 -1.53 -13.01
CA SER A 179 6.45 -1.00 -11.73
C SER A 179 5.47 -1.30 -10.60
N ILE A 180 4.16 -1.29 -10.87
CA ILE A 180 3.13 -1.81 -9.94
C ILE A 180 3.44 -3.27 -9.57
N HIS A 181 3.69 -4.13 -10.56
CA HIS A 181 3.98 -5.54 -10.32
C HIS A 181 5.29 -5.76 -9.57
N TRP A 182 6.31 -4.92 -9.80
CA TRP A 182 7.52 -4.93 -9.00
C TRP A 182 7.23 -4.57 -7.55
N LEU A 183 6.50 -3.47 -7.32
CA LEU A 183 6.13 -3.01 -5.98
C LEU A 183 5.34 -4.07 -5.23
N GLN A 184 4.37 -4.70 -5.89
CA GLN A 184 3.60 -5.81 -5.34
C GLN A 184 4.51 -6.93 -4.81
N ARG A 185 5.52 -7.35 -5.61
CA ARG A 185 6.48 -8.37 -5.18
C ARG A 185 7.28 -7.96 -3.96
N CYS A 186 7.65 -6.68 -3.83
CA CYS A 186 8.31 -6.18 -2.63
C CYS A 186 7.40 -6.33 -1.39
N TYR A 187 6.13 -5.92 -1.48
CA TYR A 187 5.17 -6.09 -0.39
C TYR A 187 4.94 -7.56 -0.03
N GLU A 188 4.73 -8.41 -1.04
CA GLU A 188 4.53 -9.85 -0.84
C GLU A 188 5.75 -10.53 -0.23
N HIS A 189 6.96 -10.11 -0.60
CA HIS A 189 8.20 -10.61 -0.03
C HIS A 189 8.32 -10.18 1.44
N SER A 190 8.19 -8.88 1.71
CA SER A 190 8.38 -8.34 3.07
C SER A 190 7.33 -8.80 4.08
N ARG A 191 6.09 -9.03 3.66
CA ARG A 191 5.05 -9.61 4.53
C ARG A 191 5.34 -11.04 4.99
N LYS A 192 6.28 -11.74 4.33
CA LYS A 192 6.70 -13.10 4.69
C LYS A 192 7.93 -13.11 5.59
N LEU A 193 8.56 -11.97 5.82
CA LEU A 193 9.74 -11.89 6.68
C LEU A 193 9.35 -12.08 8.16
N PRO A 194 10.24 -12.67 8.97
CA PRO A 194 10.09 -12.71 10.42
C PRO A 194 9.84 -11.32 11.04
N PRO A 195 9.06 -11.23 12.13
CA PRO A 195 8.90 -9.97 12.86
C PRO A 195 10.25 -9.40 13.30
N GLY A 196 10.48 -8.12 13.05
CA GLY A 196 11.72 -7.41 13.39
C GLY A 196 12.77 -7.36 12.28
N GLU A 197 12.57 -8.08 11.18
CA GLU A 197 13.38 -7.93 9.96
C GLU A 197 13.05 -6.61 9.25
N THR A 198 14.04 -6.03 8.59
CA THR A 198 13.83 -4.81 7.81
C THR A 198 13.11 -5.17 6.50
N PRO A 199 11.98 -4.51 6.16
CA PRO A 199 11.31 -4.77 4.90
C PRO A 199 12.23 -4.51 3.71
N GLU A 200 12.30 -5.45 2.78
CA GLU A 200 13.12 -5.34 1.57
C GLU A 200 12.38 -5.83 0.31
N CYS A 201 12.89 -5.43 -0.85
CA CYS A 201 12.46 -5.97 -2.13
C CYS A 201 13.25 -7.26 -2.42
N PRO A 202 12.64 -8.24 -3.13
CA PRO A 202 13.37 -9.43 -3.56
C PRO A 202 14.52 -9.05 -4.50
N ARG A 203 15.62 -9.80 -4.46
CA ARG A 203 16.72 -9.65 -5.42
C ARG A 203 16.27 -10.15 -6.80
N GLU A 204 16.63 -9.40 -7.85
CA GLU A 204 16.39 -9.79 -9.26
C GLU A 204 17.22 -11.03 -9.66
#